data_AF-K0A6G4-F1
#
_entry.id   AF-K0A6G4-F1
#
_cell.length_a   1.000
_cell.length_b   1.000
_cell.length_c   1.000
_cell.angle_alpha   90.00
_cell.angle_beta   90.00
_cell.angle_gamma   90.00
#
_symmetry.space_group_name_H-M   'P 1'
#
loop_
_entity.id
_entity.type
_entity.pdbx_description
1 polymer ?
#
loop_
_entity_poly.entity_id
_entity_poly.type
_entity_poly.pdbx_seq_one_letter_code
_entity_poly.pdbx_strand_id
1 'polypeptide(L)' 'YTLVMVDPDAPSPSNPSLREYLHWLVTDIPGSTGAPFGQEIVNYESPRPTVGIHRFVFVLFRQLGRQTV' A
#
# COMPACT_ATOMS: atom_id res chain seq x y z
N TYR A 1 -12.78 -4.62 -1.01
CA TYR A 1 -11.51 -4.90 -0.31
C TYR A 1 -10.62 -3.71 -0.52
N THR A 2 -9.79 -3.38 0.47
CA THR A 2 -8.80 -2.32 0.38
C THR A 2 -7.42 -2.94 0.33
N LEU A 3 -6.66 -2.62 -0.72
CA LEU A 3 -5.25 -2.98 -0.86
C LEU A 3 -4.39 -1.78 -0.46
N VAL A 4 -3.42 -2.02 0.41
CA VAL A 4 -2.42 -1.03 0.82
C VAL A 4 -1.03 -1.61 0.55
N MET A 5 -0.15 -0.82 -0.06
CA MET A 5 1.27 -1.13 -0.17
C MET A 5 2.08 -0.10 0.60
N VAL A 6 2.89 -0.54 1.55
CA VAL A 6 3.73 0.34 2.38
C VAL A 6 5.18 -0.12 2.45
N ASP A 7 6.08 0.82 2.67
CA ASP A 7 7.47 0.61 3.06
C ASP A 7 7.66 1.06 4.53
N PRO A 8 7.79 0.13 5.48
CA PRO A 8 8.02 0.45 6.90
C PRO A 8 9.49 0.78 7.19
N ASP A 9 10.38 0.68 6.21
CA ASP A 9 11.82 0.84 6.33
C ASP A 9 12.32 2.17 5.74
N ALA A 10 11.44 3.05 5.26
CA ALA A 10 11.84 4.34 4.67
C ALA A 10 12.43 5.34 5.71
N PRO A 11 13.51 6.07 5.37
CA PRO A 11 14.35 5.98 4.17
C PRO A 11 15.44 4.90 4.24
N SER A 12 15.65 4.29 5.42
CA SER A 12 16.55 3.15 5.60
C SER A 12 16.08 2.25 6.74
N PRO A 13 16.29 0.92 6.68
CA PRO A 13 15.81 -0.01 7.71
C PRO A 13 16.41 0.25 9.09
N SER A 14 17.63 0.79 9.15
CA SER A 14 18.35 1.10 10.39
C SER A 14 17.92 2.43 11.01
N ASN A 15 17.38 3.36 10.23
CA ASN A 15 16.83 4.63 10.70
C ASN A 15 15.55 4.96 9.91
N PRO A 16 14.42 4.29 10.22
CA PRO A 16 13.20 4.38 9.43
C PRO A 16 12.34 5.57 9.87
N SER A 17 12.85 6.80 9.73
CA SER A 17 12.19 8.02 10.21
C SER A 17 10.94 8.42 9.42
N LEU A 18 10.76 7.89 8.20
CA LEU A 18 9.61 8.14 7.32
C LEU A 18 8.61 6.97 7.29
N ARG A 19 8.76 6.00 8.21
CA ARG A 19 7.84 4.87 8.30
C ARG A 19 6.42 5.34 8.69
N GLU A 20 5.35 4.79 8.13
CA GLU A 20 5.28 3.91 6.94
C GLU A 20 5.09 4.77 5.68
N TYR A 21 5.93 4.57 4.67
CA TYR A 21 5.78 5.28 3.39
C TYR A 21 4.73 4.57 2.53
N LEU A 22 3.66 5.28 2.17
CA LEU A 22 2.55 4.74 1.39
C LEU A 22 2.88 4.75 -0.11
N HIS A 23 3.01 3.56 -0.69
CA HIS A 23 3.31 3.37 -2.12
C HIS A 23 2.07 3.20 -2.98
N TRP A 24 1.01 2.59 -2.45
CA TRP A 24 -0.20 2.31 -3.23
C TRP A 24 -1.42 2.14 -2.33
N LEU A 25 -2.54 2.76 -2.71
CA LEU A 25 -3.82 2.60 -2.01
C LEU A 25 -4.95 2.43 -3.02
N VAL A 26 -5.58 1.25 -3.00
CA VAL A 26 -6.75 0.94 -3.83
C VAL A 26 -7.89 0.48 -2.92
N THR A 27 -9.03 1.15 -2.99
CA THR A 27 -10.23 0.82 -2.21
C THR A 27 -11.27 0.13 -3.09
N ASP A 28 -12.37 -0.33 -2.48
CA ASP A 28 -13.56 -0.81 -3.19
C ASP A 28 -13.32 -1.94 -4.21
N ILE A 29 -12.25 -2.73 -4.04
CA ILE A 29 -11.98 -3.89 -4.90
C ILE A 29 -13.08 -4.95 -4.69
N PRO A 30 -13.83 -5.33 -5.73
CA PRO A 30 -14.80 -6.41 -5.63
C PRO A 30 -14.16 -7.73 -5.20
N GLY A 31 -14.89 -8.57 -4.47
CA GLY A 31 -14.41 -9.90 -4.09
C GLY A 31 -14.12 -10.74 -5.34
N SER A 32 -13.11 -11.61 -5.28
CA SER A 32 -12.65 -12.47 -6.39
C SER A 32 -12.12 -11.75 -7.65
N THR A 33 -12.00 -10.42 -7.64
CA THR A 33 -11.33 -9.64 -8.70
C THR A 33 -9.96 -9.15 -8.21
N GLY A 34 -9.39 -8.13 -8.87
CA GLY A 34 -8.10 -7.52 -8.50
C GLY A 34 -8.15 -5.99 -8.44
N ALA A 35 -7.01 -5.39 -8.08
CA ALA A 35 -6.83 -3.95 -7.95
C ALA A 35 -7.34 -3.11 -9.15
N PRO A 36 -7.22 -3.54 -10.43
CA PRO A 36 -7.73 -2.76 -11.57
C PRO A 36 -9.25 -2.53 -11.57
N PHE A 37 -10.00 -3.27 -10.76
CA PHE A 37 -11.46 -3.14 -10.63
C PHE A 37 -11.88 -2.33 -9.39
N GLY A 38 -10.91 -1.90 -8.58
CA GLY A 38 -11.13 -1.02 -7.43
C GLY A 38 -11.04 0.46 -7.82
N GLN A 39 -11.05 1.31 -6.80
CA GLN A 39 -10.80 2.74 -6.92
C GLN A 39 -9.37 3.04 -6.43
N GLU A 40 -8.52 3.50 -7.34
CA GLU A 40 -7.17 3.94 -6.99
C GLU A 40 -7.24 5.32 -6.32
N ILE A 41 -6.89 5.38 -5.02
CA ILE A 41 -6.90 6.60 -4.20
C ILE A 41 -5.51 7.23 -4.17
N VAL A 42 -4.48 6.40 -4.05
CA VAL A 42 -3.08 6.79 -4.21
C VAL A 42 -2.49 5.93 -5.31
N ASN A 43 -2.02 6.57 -6.38
CA ASN A 43 -1.42 5.90 -7.53
C ASN A 43 -0.20 5.08 -7.12
N TYR A 44 0.01 3.96 -7.79
CA TYR A 44 1.20 3.15 -7.54
C TYR A 44 2.50 3.94 -7.79
N GLU A 45 3.31 4.07 -6.73
CA GLU A 45 4.67 4.59 -6.80
C GLU A 45 5.68 3.43 -6.72
N SER A 46 6.48 3.25 -7.77
CA SER A 46 7.49 2.19 -7.82
C SER A 46 8.49 2.31 -6.66
N PRO A 47 8.80 1.22 -5.93
CA PRO A 47 9.90 1.16 -4.96
C PRO A 47 11.23 1.69 -5.50
N ARG A 48 11.82 2.66 -4.80
CA ARG A 48 13.14 3.24 -5.11
C ARG A 48 13.99 3.41 -3.85
N PRO A 49 14.30 2.32 -3.12
CA PRO A 49 15.10 2.41 -1.91
C PRO A 49 16.51 2.91 -2.26
N THR A 50 17.02 3.84 -1.45
CA THR A 50 18.37 4.42 -1.65
C THR A 50 19.40 3.79 -0.72
N VAL A 51 19.01 3.27 0.44
CA VAL A 51 19.92 2.74 1.48
C VAL A 51 19.37 1.47 2.13
N GLY A 52 20.09 0.36 1.96
CA GLY A 52 19.76 -0.92 2.60
C GLY A 52 18.68 -1.71 1.86
N ILE A 53 18.17 -2.76 2.50
CA ILE A 53 17.14 -3.66 1.94
C ILE A 53 15.81 -3.35 2.61
N HIS A 54 14.84 -2.88 1.83
CA HIS A 54 13.52 -2.48 2.32
C HIS A 54 12.50 -3.60 2.14
N ARG A 55 11.55 -3.69 3.07
CA ARG A 55 10.36 -4.53 2.95
C ARG A 55 9.26 -3.74 2.26
N PHE A 56 8.65 -4.32 1.23
CA PHE A 56 7.44 -3.76 0.61
C PHE A 56 6.28 -4.65 0.97
N VAL A 57 5.39 -4.15 1.82
CA VAL A 57 4.33 -4.93 2.44
C VAL A 57 3.02 -4.64 1.73
N PHE A 58 2.39 -5.68 1.19
CA PHE A 58 1.02 -5.62 0.71
C PHE A 58 0.07 -6.14 1.79
N VAL A 59 -0.94 -5.34 2.13
CA VAL A 59 -1.98 -5.72 3.08
C VAL A 59 -3.35 -5.59 2.41
N LEU A 60 -4.18 -6.61 2.56
CA LEU A 60 -5.54 -6.64 2.02
C LEU A 60 -6.56 -6.67 3.16
N PHE A 61 -7.41 -5.66 3.24
CA PHE A 61 -8.48 -5.57 4.23
C PHE A 61 -9.84 -5.82 3.59
N ARG A 62 -10.70 -6.58 4.28
CA ARG A 62 -12.12 -6.69 3.93
C ARG A 62 -12.86 -5.46 4.48
N GLN A 63 -13.52 -4.70 3.61
CA GLN A 63 -14.35 -3.55 4.02
C GLN A 63 -15.70 -4.02 4.58
N LEU A 64 -16.29 -3.23 5.50
CA LEU A 64 -17.63 -3.47 6.04
C LEU A 64 -18.72 -3.17 4.99
N GLY A 65 -18.48 -2.18 4.13
CA GLY A 65 -19.34 -1.82 3.00
C GLY A 65 -18.56 -1.01 1.95
N ARG A 66 -19.13 -0.82 0.77
CA ARG A 66 -18.54 0.02 -0.29
C ARG A 66 -18.64 1.50 0.12
N GLN A 67 -17.62 2.32 -0.20
CA GLN A 67 -17.59 3.76 0.15
C GLN A 67 -17.74 4.07 1.65
N THR A 68 -17.23 3.20 2.53
CA THR A 68 -17.28 3.41 4.00
C THR A 68 -16.00 4.05 4.56
N VAL A 69 -15.17 4.63 3.70
CA VAL A 69 -13.95 5.37 4.06
C VAL A 69 -14.18 6.86 3.84
#